data_AF-A0AA39ZSX4-F1
#
_entry.id   AF-A0AA39ZSX4-F1
#
_cell.length_a   1.000
_cell.length_b   1.000
_cell.length_c   1.000
_cell.angle_alpha   90.00
_cell.angle_beta   90.00
_cell.angle_gamma   90.00
#
_symmetry.space_group_name_H-M   'P 1'
#
loop_
_entity.id
_entity.type
_entity.pdbx_description
1 polymer ?
#
loop_
_entity_poly.entity_id
_entity_poly.type
_entity_poly.pdbx_seq_one_letter_code
_entity_poly.pdbx_strand_id
1 'polypeptide(L)'
;MVAAASHLPTSAVGPMLSNTTRKLVCSGSVGYLSHHPISASELCLRVRDRLSRNLDDGCEWLDKYGMFGATGVLFKLTDPTYGYSFVVKGVQRADASTLTDEAWIYSHCLDLQGIRIPVYLGNIELVYHYPLRSAAAVTHMMLLSWAGTTLCHRPPPAGVDVEAEVDAAVKALHRYGVEHDNIRNANLTWNDETKGIMVIDFHLSFVYAAPKKARVVEERDMTGGVYNVCIV
;
A
#
# COMPACT_ATOMS: atom_id res chain seq x y z
N MET A 1 7.32 19.92 -3.22
CA MET A 1 8.27 19.95 -2.08
C MET A 1 7.66 19.07 -0.99
N VAL A 2 8.14 17.84 -0.82
CA VAL A 2 7.72 16.94 0.28
C VAL A 2 9.02 16.35 0.82
N ALA A 3 9.33 16.62 2.09
CA ALA A 3 10.64 16.40 2.67
C ALA A 3 10.57 15.61 3.98
N ALA A 4 11.42 14.58 4.03
CA ALA A 4 12.31 14.19 5.11
C ALA A 4 11.79 14.16 6.55
N ALA A 5 11.86 12.96 7.16
CA ALA A 5 12.36 12.81 8.52
C ALA A 5 13.45 11.75 8.66
N SER A 6 14.53 12.19 9.27
CA SER A 6 15.57 11.39 9.88
C SER A 6 15.01 10.63 11.09
N HIS A 7 14.87 9.31 10.95
CA HIS A 7 14.63 8.33 12.01
C HIS A 7 13.25 8.38 12.70
N LEU A 8 12.40 7.39 12.36
CA LEU A 8 11.44 6.84 13.31
C LEU A 8 12.25 6.07 14.37
N PRO A 9 12.22 6.45 15.66
CA PRO A 9 12.87 5.66 16.69
C PRO A 9 12.22 4.27 16.74
N THR A 10 13.00 3.22 17.00
CA THR A 10 12.52 1.84 17.11
C THR A 10 11.35 1.68 18.10
N SER A 11 11.19 2.62 19.04
CA SER A 11 10.04 2.72 19.95
C SER A 11 8.73 3.22 19.31
N ALA A 12 8.80 4.08 18.28
CA ALA A 12 7.64 4.47 17.46
C ALA A 12 7.23 3.35 16.50
N VAL A 13 8.12 2.38 16.28
CA VAL A 13 7.86 1.11 15.58
C VAL A 13 7.74 -0.02 16.59
N GLY A 14 6.87 0.15 17.62
CA GLY A 14 6.29 -1.00 18.34
C GLY A 14 5.73 -2.04 17.35
N PRO A 15 5.36 -3.27 17.78
CA PRO A 15 5.07 -4.40 16.88
C PRO A 15 4.02 -4.02 15.82
N MET A 16 4.50 -3.61 14.64
CA MET A 16 3.68 -3.33 13.48
C MET A 16 3.18 -4.65 12.94
N LEU A 17 1.95 -4.64 12.44
CA LEU A 17 1.42 -5.74 11.66
C LEU A 17 2.43 -6.06 10.58
N SER A 18 3.02 -7.23 10.77
CA SER A 18 3.97 -7.84 9.89
C SER A 18 3.30 -8.09 8.54
N ASN A 19 4.00 -7.79 7.46
CA ASN A 19 3.55 -8.09 6.10
C ASN A 19 3.56 -9.59 5.82
N THR A 20 4.22 -10.38 6.67
CA THR A 20 4.24 -11.84 6.58
C THR A 20 3.02 -12.49 7.25
N THR A 21 2.16 -11.71 7.90
CA THR A 21 0.82 -12.14 8.32
C THR A 21 -0.17 -12.15 7.15
N ARG A 22 0.01 -13.10 6.22
CA ARG A 22 -1.01 -13.50 5.24
C ARG A 22 -2.23 -14.04 6.00
N LYS A 23 -3.24 -13.21 6.30
CA LYS A 23 -4.69 -13.52 6.34
C LYS A 23 -5.48 -12.57 7.27
N LEU A 24 -5.58 -11.30 6.91
CA LEU A 24 -6.81 -10.54 7.24
C LEU A 24 -7.83 -10.58 6.08
N VAL A 25 -7.42 -11.08 4.90
CA VAL A 25 -8.16 -10.90 3.62
C VAL A 25 -8.62 -12.22 2.96
N CYS A 26 -8.15 -13.41 3.38
CA CYS A 26 -8.49 -14.67 2.69
C CYS A 26 -9.32 -15.66 3.54
N SER A 27 -10.62 -15.75 3.25
CA SER A 27 -11.48 -16.89 3.57
C SER A 27 -11.36 -17.96 2.47
N GLY A 28 -10.35 -18.84 2.56
CA GLY A 28 -10.24 -19.94 1.59
C GLY A 28 -9.05 -20.88 1.78
N SER A 29 -9.37 -22.13 2.14
CA SER A 29 -8.64 -23.41 1.99
C SER A 29 -7.24 -23.63 2.61
N VAL A 30 -7.29 -24.49 3.65
CA VAL A 30 -6.44 -25.63 4.05
C VAL A 30 -4.92 -25.58 3.81
N GLY A 31 -4.21 -25.37 4.92
CA GLY A 31 -2.77 -25.58 5.12
C GLY A 31 -2.39 -24.91 6.44
N TYR A 32 -1.80 -25.64 7.38
CA TYR A 32 -1.49 -25.23 8.76
C TYR A 32 -0.75 -23.87 8.82
N LEU A 33 -1.48 -22.76 8.84
CA LEU A 33 -0.97 -21.39 8.96
C LEU A 33 -1.99 -20.55 9.74
N SER A 34 -1.53 -19.99 10.85
CA SER A 34 -2.28 -19.15 11.80
C SER A 34 -3.22 -18.16 11.10
N HIS A 35 -4.51 -18.40 11.21
CA HIS A 35 -5.54 -17.42 10.83
C HIS A 35 -5.57 -16.29 11.87
N HIS A 36 -5.74 -15.05 11.42
CA HIS A 36 -5.94 -13.94 12.35
C HIS A 36 -7.28 -14.09 13.08
N PRO A 37 -7.37 -13.70 14.36
CA PRO A 37 -8.58 -13.78 15.16
C PRO A 37 -9.75 -12.91 14.65
N ILE A 38 -9.49 -11.88 13.84
CA ILE A 38 -10.51 -10.99 13.26
C ILE A 38 -10.26 -10.80 11.78
N SER A 39 -11.28 -10.40 11.03
CA SER A 39 -11.16 -10.03 9.60
C SER A 39 -10.71 -8.57 9.42
N ALA A 40 -10.28 -8.20 8.22
CA ALA A 40 -9.99 -6.80 7.86
C ALA A 40 -11.21 -5.87 8.04
N SER A 41 -12.41 -6.34 7.68
CA SER A 41 -13.66 -5.59 7.86
C SER A 41 -14.01 -5.41 9.34
N GLU A 42 -13.80 -6.44 10.17
CA GLU A 42 -14.00 -6.37 11.61
C GLU A 42 -13.00 -5.40 12.27
N LEU A 43 -11.74 -5.42 11.82
CA LEU A 43 -10.75 -4.41 12.22
C LEU A 43 -11.23 -2.99 11.88
N CYS A 44 -11.72 -2.75 10.66
CA CYS A 44 -12.25 -1.44 10.26
C CYS A 44 -13.42 -0.97 11.14
N LEU A 45 -14.39 -1.85 11.41
CA LEU A 45 -15.52 -1.53 12.29
C LEU A 45 -15.07 -1.18 13.70
N ARG A 46 -14.13 -1.95 14.25
CA ARG A 46 -13.57 -1.70 15.59
C ARG A 46 -12.81 -0.39 15.65
N VAL A 47 -11.99 -0.10 14.65
CA VAL A 47 -11.25 1.18 14.57
C VAL A 47 -12.22 2.34 14.50
N ARG A 48 -13.23 2.27 13.63
CA ARG A 48 -14.25 3.31 13.52
C ARG A 48 -15.01 3.53 14.84
N ASP A 49 -15.42 2.45 15.51
CA ASP A 49 -16.11 2.53 16.81
C ASP A 49 -15.23 3.19 17.87
N ARG A 50 -13.96 2.78 17.98
CA ARG A 50 -13.01 3.38 18.93
C ARG A 50 -12.81 4.87 18.68
N LEU A 51 -12.56 5.26 17.43
CA LEU A 51 -12.35 6.67 17.06
C LEU A 51 -13.62 7.50 17.25
N SER A 52 -14.81 6.90 17.20
CA SER A 52 -16.06 7.59 17.55
C SER A 52 -16.17 7.94 19.04
N ARG A 53 -15.49 7.18 19.91
CA ARG A 53 -15.47 7.41 21.36
C ARG A 53 -14.33 8.33 21.79
N ASN A 54 -13.17 8.18 21.16
CA ASN A 54 -12.01 9.04 21.38
C ASN A 54 -11.12 9.02 20.12
N LEU A 55 -11.01 10.18 19.45
CA LEU A 55 -10.25 10.33 18.21
C LEU A 55 -8.75 10.05 18.37
N ASP A 56 -8.20 10.22 19.57
CA ASP A 56 -6.78 10.00 19.85
C ASP A 56 -6.48 8.58 20.37
N ASP A 57 -7.49 7.71 20.47
CA ASP A 57 -7.34 6.37 21.05
C ASP A 57 -6.41 5.47 20.21
N GLY A 58 -5.16 5.36 20.66
CA GLY A 58 -4.12 4.58 19.98
C GLY A 58 -3.63 5.21 18.67
N CYS A 59 -3.96 6.48 18.40
CA CYS A 59 -3.49 7.23 17.25
C CYS A 59 -2.21 8.01 17.59
N GLU A 60 -1.14 7.74 16.86
CA GLU A 60 0.09 8.51 16.90
C GLU A 60 0.26 9.22 15.55
N TRP A 61 0.35 10.55 15.60
CA TRP A 61 0.64 11.35 14.42
C TRP A 61 2.05 11.09 13.91
N LEU A 62 2.16 10.92 12.59
CA LEU A 62 3.45 10.82 11.93
C LEU A 62 3.88 12.17 11.31
N ASP A 63 3.12 13.25 11.52
CA ASP A 63 3.44 14.61 11.06
C ASP A 63 4.77 15.12 11.64
N LYS A 64 5.08 14.76 12.89
CA LYS A 64 6.35 15.04 13.58
C LYS A 64 7.55 14.39 12.88
N TYR A 65 7.29 13.44 11.97
CA TYR A 65 8.28 12.79 11.12
C TYR A 65 8.14 13.23 9.65
N GLY A 66 7.57 14.40 9.36
CA GLY A 66 7.47 14.91 7.98
C GLY A 66 6.62 14.01 7.06
N MET A 67 5.82 13.10 7.62
CA MET A 67 5.03 12.12 6.87
C MET A 67 3.66 12.70 6.51
N PHE A 68 3.66 13.75 5.70
CA PHE A 68 2.46 14.34 5.11
C PHE A 68 2.56 14.30 3.58
N GLY A 69 1.52 13.82 2.93
CA GLY A 69 1.39 13.79 1.48
C GLY A 69 0.71 15.06 0.95
N ALA A 70 0.61 15.17 -0.37
CA ALA A 70 -0.16 16.25 -1.01
C ALA A 70 -1.66 16.21 -0.64
N THR A 71 -2.19 15.00 -0.38
CA THR A 71 -3.63 14.74 -0.22
C THR A 71 -4.02 14.24 1.18
N GLY A 72 -3.07 14.11 2.11
CA GLY A 72 -3.40 13.54 3.42
C GLY A 72 -2.27 13.51 4.44
N VAL A 73 -2.64 13.11 5.66
CA VAL A 73 -1.74 12.93 6.80
C VAL A 73 -1.65 11.45 7.15
N LEU A 74 -0.47 11.01 7.61
CA LEU A 74 -0.27 9.64 8.05
C LEU A 74 -0.32 9.55 9.58
N PHE A 75 -1.00 8.52 10.06
CA PHE A 75 -1.05 8.12 11.46
C PHE A 75 -0.52 6.69 11.60
N LYS A 76 0.07 6.40 12.74
CA LYS A 76 0.16 5.02 13.24
C LYS A 76 -1.04 4.80 14.15
N LEU A 77 -1.78 3.72 13.94
CA LEU A 77 -2.87 3.32 14.82
C LEU A 77 -2.56 1.97 15.45
N THR A 78 -2.80 1.84 16.75
CA THR A 78 -2.64 0.58 17.49
C THR A 78 -3.99 0.11 18.06
N ASP A 79 -4.42 -1.12 17.74
CA ASP A 79 -5.50 -1.82 18.44
C ASP A 79 -4.92 -2.59 19.63
N PRO A 80 -5.11 -2.12 20.88
CA PRO A 80 -4.56 -2.76 22.06
C PRO A 80 -5.16 -4.14 22.32
N THR A 81 -6.32 -4.46 21.74
CA THR A 81 -7.02 -5.75 21.99
C THR A 81 -6.28 -6.92 21.35
N TYR A 82 -5.74 -6.70 20.16
CA TYR A 82 -5.02 -7.73 19.38
C TYR A 82 -3.54 -7.39 19.19
N GLY A 83 -3.10 -6.24 19.69
CA GLY A 83 -1.72 -5.76 19.53
C GLY A 83 -1.36 -5.34 18.11
N TYR A 84 -2.36 -5.09 17.25
CA TYR A 84 -2.12 -4.71 15.86
C TYR A 84 -1.76 -3.24 15.76
N SER A 85 -0.57 -2.94 15.22
CA SER A 85 -0.24 -1.59 14.77
C SER A 85 -0.17 -1.51 13.25
N PHE A 86 -0.73 -0.46 12.65
CA PHE A 86 -0.76 -0.27 11.20
C PHE A 86 -0.72 1.21 10.84
N VAL A 87 -0.52 1.49 9.56
CA VAL A 87 -0.49 2.85 9.01
C VAL A 87 -1.89 3.24 8.58
N VAL A 88 -2.25 4.50 8.81
CA VAL A 88 -3.51 5.07 8.39
C VAL A 88 -3.26 6.33 7.58
N LYS A 89 -3.79 6.39 6.36
CA LYS A 89 -3.82 7.60 5.53
C LYS A 89 -5.15 8.31 5.75
N GLY A 90 -5.12 9.45 6.41
CA GLY A 90 -6.28 10.29 6.65
C GLY A 90 -6.37 11.43 5.63
N VAL A 91 -7.57 11.65 5.08
CA VAL A 91 -7.84 12.68 4.09
C VAL A 91 -9.10 13.50 4.43
N GLN A 92 -9.17 14.69 3.85
CA GLN A 92 -10.36 15.54 3.95
C GLN A 92 -11.48 15.03 3.05
N ARG A 93 -12.71 15.52 3.26
CA ARG A 93 -13.87 15.09 2.46
C ARG A 93 -13.70 15.35 0.96
N ALA A 94 -13.01 16.44 0.61
CA ALA A 94 -12.72 16.79 -0.78
C ALA A 94 -11.85 15.73 -1.51
N ASP A 95 -11.04 14.98 -0.76
CA ASP A 95 -10.11 13.98 -1.30
C ASP A 95 -10.62 12.54 -1.13
N ALA A 96 -11.86 12.35 -0.66
CA ALA A 96 -12.43 11.03 -0.38
C ALA A 96 -12.58 10.15 -1.64
N SER A 97 -12.88 10.77 -2.79
CA SER A 97 -12.93 10.07 -4.08
C SER A 97 -11.54 9.56 -4.48
N THR A 98 -10.52 10.42 -4.40
CA THR A 98 -9.13 10.07 -4.70
C THR A 98 -8.63 8.93 -3.81
N LEU A 99 -9.00 8.94 -2.51
CA LEU A 99 -8.68 7.85 -1.58
C LEU A 99 -9.35 6.53 -1.98
N THR A 100 -10.57 6.60 -2.54
CA THR A 100 -11.30 5.42 -3.02
C THR A 100 -10.67 4.86 -4.30
N ASP A 101 -10.26 5.72 -5.22
CA ASP A 101 -9.54 5.33 -6.44
C ASP A 101 -8.20 4.65 -6.10
N GLU A 102 -7.46 5.22 -5.13
CA GLU A 102 -6.23 4.63 -4.61
C GLU A 102 -6.47 3.25 -3.97
N ALA A 103 -7.49 3.12 -3.13
CA ALA A 103 -7.88 1.85 -2.50
C ALA A 103 -8.27 0.77 -3.52
N TRP A 104 -8.83 1.18 -4.66
CA TRP A 104 -9.15 0.26 -5.75
C TRP A 104 -7.88 -0.34 -6.38
N ILE A 105 -6.81 0.44 -6.56
CA ILE A 105 -5.51 -0.07 -7.06
C ILE A 105 -4.95 -1.14 -6.12
N TYR A 106 -4.98 -0.90 -4.81
CA TYR A 106 -4.57 -1.91 -3.83
C TYR A 106 -5.39 -3.20 -3.96
N SER A 107 -6.70 -3.08 -4.10
CA SER A 107 -7.62 -4.22 -4.24
C SER A 107 -7.39 -4.99 -5.55
N HIS A 108 -7.08 -4.28 -6.64
CA HIS A 108 -6.74 -4.87 -7.95
C HIS A 108 -5.42 -5.65 -7.93
N CYS A 109 -4.48 -5.26 -7.07
CA CYS A 109 -3.16 -5.88 -6.92
C CYS A 109 -3.05 -6.82 -5.72
N LEU A 110 -4.09 -7.62 -5.44
CA LEU A 110 -4.16 -8.48 -4.25
C LEU A 110 -2.92 -9.37 -4.04
N ASP A 111 -2.42 -9.98 -5.13
CA ASP A 111 -1.27 -10.89 -5.10
C ASP A 111 0.08 -10.17 -4.85
N LEU A 112 0.12 -8.85 -4.95
CA LEU A 112 1.30 -8.04 -4.63
C LEU A 112 1.30 -7.54 -3.18
N GLN A 113 0.15 -7.60 -2.49
CA GLN A 113 0.03 -7.12 -1.13
C GLN A 113 0.89 -7.93 -0.16
N GLY A 114 1.64 -7.22 0.69
CA GLY A 114 2.63 -7.80 1.58
C GLY A 114 3.90 -8.30 0.88
N ILE A 115 4.07 -8.06 -0.42
CA ILE A 115 5.26 -8.46 -1.20
C ILE A 115 5.90 -7.23 -1.86
N ARG A 116 5.14 -6.55 -2.72
CA ARG A 116 5.56 -5.36 -3.48
C ARG A 116 4.73 -4.12 -3.17
N ILE A 117 3.60 -4.27 -2.48
CA ILE A 117 2.78 -3.15 -1.98
C ILE A 117 2.29 -3.47 -0.56
N PRO A 118 1.91 -2.47 0.24
CA PRO A 118 1.25 -2.68 1.53
C PRO A 118 -0.01 -3.55 1.44
N VAL A 119 -0.34 -4.24 2.53
CA VAL A 119 -1.62 -4.90 2.68
C VAL A 119 -2.69 -3.85 2.94
N TYR A 120 -3.71 -3.81 2.11
CA TYR A 120 -4.88 -2.98 2.25
C TYR A 120 -5.89 -3.62 3.18
N LEU A 121 -6.22 -2.91 4.25
CA LEU A 121 -7.08 -3.39 5.33
C LEU A 121 -8.51 -2.86 5.21
N GLY A 122 -8.70 -1.76 4.49
CA GLY A 122 -10.01 -1.16 4.24
C GLY A 122 -10.03 0.35 4.46
N ASN A 123 -11.16 0.95 4.08
CA ASN A 123 -11.44 2.36 4.31
C ASN A 123 -12.51 2.52 5.41
N ILE A 124 -12.41 3.60 6.18
CA ILE A 124 -13.43 4.03 7.13
C ILE A 124 -13.76 5.50 6.92
N GLU A 125 -15.04 5.84 7.10
CA GLU A 125 -15.48 7.21 7.34
C GLU A 125 -15.59 7.43 8.85
N LEU A 126 -15.01 8.52 9.34
CA LEU A 126 -15.04 8.89 10.74
C LEU A 126 -16.41 9.45 11.12
N VAL A 127 -16.90 9.07 12.31
CA VAL A 127 -18.13 9.63 12.87
C VAL A 127 -17.93 11.09 13.29
N TYR A 128 -16.78 11.39 13.89
CA TYR A 128 -16.35 12.74 14.24
C TYR A 128 -15.10 13.07 13.44
N HIS A 129 -15.07 14.26 12.83
CA HIS A 129 -13.92 14.64 12.01
C HIS A 129 -12.71 14.92 12.90
N TYR A 130 -11.56 14.40 12.49
CA TYR A 130 -10.32 14.56 13.23
C TYR A 130 -9.69 15.91 12.86
N PRO A 131 -9.62 16.90 13.78
CA PRO A 131 -9.15 18.24 13.47
C PRO A 131 -7.63 18.28 13.24
N LEU A 132 -7.21 19.01 12.21
CA LEU A 132 -5.80 19.26 11.90
C LEU A 132 -5.39 20.67 12.36
N ARG A 133 -4.09 20.87 12.62
CA ARG A 133 -3.53 22.20 12.96
C ARG A 133 -3.79 23.26 11.88
N SER A 134 -3.98 22.84 10.63
CA SER A 134 -4.30 23.70 9.49
C SER A 134 -5.76 24.17 9.44
N ALA A 135 -6.57 23.87 10.47
CA ALA A 135 -8.03 24.06 10.51
C ALA A 135 -8.83 23.21 9.50
N ALA A 136 -8.15 22.37 8.73
CA ALA A 136 -8.76 21.27 8.00
C ALA A 136 -9.17 20.14 8.97
N ALA A 137 -9.94 19.17 8.48
CA ALA A 137 -10.27 17.97 9.25
C ALA A 137 -10.24 16.70 8.40
N VAL A 138 -9.64 15.65 8.94
CA VAL A 138 -9.70 14.30 8.36
C VAL A 138 -11.10 13.74 8.58
N THR A 139 -11.67 13.21 7.52
CA THR A 139 -13.03 12.65 7.51
C THR A 139 -13.03 11.20 7.06
N HIS A 140 -12.07 10.82 6.22
CA HIS A 140 -11.92 9.47 5.69
C HIS A 140 -10.52 8.97 5.97
N MET A 141 -10.39 7.67 6.23
CA MET A 141 -9.13 7.02 6.53
C MET A 141 -9.01 5.71 5.76
N MET A 142 -7.85 5.47 5.15
CA MET A 142 -7.46 4.19 4.58
C MET A 142 -6.45 3.51 5.50
N LEU A 143 -6.71 2.26 5.84
CA LEU A 143 -5.86 1.45 6.72
C LEU A 143 -4.97 0.54 5.87
N LEU A 144 -3.65 0.62 6.11
CA LEU A 144 -2.61 -0.13 5.39
C LEU A 144 -1.64 -0.78 6.37
N SER A 145 -1.09 -1.94 6.04
CA SER A 145 0.04 -2.50 6.78
C SER A 145 1.29 -1.62 6.66
N TRP A 146 2.28 -1.89 7.51
CA TRP A 146 3.55 -1.19 7.46
C TRP A 146 4.36 -1.59 6.23
N ALA A 147 4.69 -0.63 5.36
CA ALA A 147 5.42 -0.90 4.12
C ALA A 147 6.94 -1.07 4.32
N GLY A 148 7.49 -0.53 5.40
CA GLY A 148 8.94 -0.37 5.56
C GLY A 148 9.35 1.10 5.57
N THR A 149 10.66 1.34 5.60
CA THR A 149 11.22 2.70 5.66
C THR A 149 11.46 3.23 4.25
N THR A 150 11.07 4.47 3.99
CA THR A 150 11.23 5.10 2.66
C THR A 150 12.71 5.22 2.26
N LEU A 151 12.98 5.08 0.95
CA LEU A 151 14.33 5.21 0.41
C LEU A 151 14.89 6.63 0.54
N CYS A 152 14.02 7.64 0.63
CA CYS A 152 14.45 9.01 0.94
C CYS A 152 14.99 9.16 2.37
N HIS A 153 14.66 8.25 3.29
CA HIS A 153 15.09 8.31 4.69
C HIS A 153 16.21 7.34 5.00
N ARG A 154 16.13 6.12 4.47
CA ARG A 154 17.12 5.08 4.73
C ARG A 154 17.35 4.26 3.45
N PRO A 155 18.59 4.20 2.95
CA PRO A 155 18.90 3.33 1.84
C PRO A 155 18.72 1.86 2.27
N PRO A 156 18.50 0.93 1.31
CA PRO A 156 18.53 -0.49 1.60
C PRO A 156 19.89 -0.94 2.18
N PRO A 157 19.95 -2.13 2.82
CA PRO A 157 21.20 -2.70 3.30
C PRO A 157 22.27 -2.81 2.21
N ALA A 158 23.54 -2.79 2.62
CA ALA A 158 24.65 -2.97 1.69
C ALA A 158 24.55 -4.30 0.93
N GLY A 159 24.91 -4.28 -0.36
CA GLY A 159 24.83 -5.45 -1.25
C GLY A 159 23.47 -5.64 -1.94
N VAL A 160 22.46 -4.81 -1.63
CA VAL A 160 21.21 -4.75 -2.41
C VAL A 160 21.42 -3.90 -3.64
N ASP A 161 21.11 -4.46 -4.81
CA ASP A 161 20.97 -3.70 -6.05
C ASP A 161 19.61 -2.99 -6.04
N VAL A 162 19.64 -1.72 -5.64
CA VAL A 162 18.42 -0.90 -5.46
C VAL A 162 17.70 -0.70 -6.78
N GLU A 163 18.44 -0.45 -7.86
CA GLU A 163 17.84 -0.21 -9.18
C GLU A 163 17.14 -1.47 -9.68
N ALA A 164 17.78 -2.64 -9.57
CA ALA A 164 17.17 -3.91 -9.94
C ALA A 164 15.91 -4.22 -9.11
N GLU A 165 15.90 -3.91 -7.80
CA GLU A 165 14.72 -4.11 -6.95
C GLU A 165 13.57 -3.15 -7.28
N VAL A 166 13.87 -1.88 -7.61
CA VAL A 166 12.86 -0.93 -8.10
C VAL A 166 12.27 -1.42 -9.40
N ASP A 167 13.13 -1.83 -10.34
CA ASP A 167 12.73 -2.39 -11.63
C ASP A 167 11.83 -3.62 -11.47
N ALA A 168 12.18 -4.51 -10.54
CA ALA A 168 11.39 -5.71 -10.24
C ALA A 168 10.01 -5.35 -9.66
N ALA A 169 9.93 -4.37 -8.75
CA ALA A 169 8.68 -3.90 -8.17
C ALA A 169 7.77 -3.22 -9.23
N VAL A 170 8.34 -2.37 -10.08
CA VAL A 170 7.60 -1.69 -11.16
C VAL A 170 7.13 -2.69 -12.21
N LYS A 171 7.99 -3.63 -12.64
CA LYS A 171 7.60 -4.72 -13.56
C LYS A 171 6.49 -5.59 -12.95
N ALA A 172 6.46 -5.77 -11.62
CA ALA A 172 5.38 -6.48 -10.96
C ALA A 172 4.05 -5.73 -11.11
N LEU A 173 4.01 -4.42 -10.85
CA LEU A 173 2.81 -3.59 -11.06
C LEU A 173 2.33 -3.63 -12.51
N HIS A 174 3.24 -3.52 -13.47
CA HIS A 174 2.92 -3.56 -14.91
C HIS A 174 2.27 -4.88 -15.33
N ARG A 175 2.61 -6.01 -14.70
CA ARG A 175 1.95 -7.31 -14.98
C ARG A 175 0.47 -7.32 -14.58
N TYR A 176 0.05 -6.44 -13.67
CA TYR A 176 -1.35 -6.21 -13.30
C TYR A 176 -1.97 -5.04 -14.09
N GLY A 177 -1.25 -4.48 -15.07
CA GLY A 177 -1.70 -3.34 -15.85
C GLY A 177 -1.73 -2.03 -15.07
N VAL A 178 -1.03 -1.92 -13.94
CA VAL A 178 -0.98 -0.69 -13.13
C VAL A 178 0.20 0.15 -13.55
N GLU A 179 -0.06 1.41 -13.88
CA GLU A 179 0.93 2.48 -13.99
C GLU A 179 0.86 3.33 -12.72
N HIS A 180 2.00 3.60 -12.07
CA HIS A 180 1.99 4.34 -10.81
C HIS A 180 1.95 5.86 -11.02
N ASP A 181 2.59 6.36 -12.08
CA ASP A 181 2.72 7.78 -12.45
C ASP A 181 3.40 8.69 -11.41
N ASN A 182 4.05 8.12 -10.38
CA ASN A 182 4.72 8.88 -9.31
C ASN A 182 5.81 8.08 -8.59
N ILE A 183 6.62 7.33 -9.34
CA ILE A 183 7.74 6.56 -8.78
C ILE A 183 8.89 7.50 -8.40
N ARG A 184 9.20 7.54 -7.11
CA ARG A 184 10.27 8.34 -6.51
C ARG A 184 10.66 7.77 -5.16
N ASN A 185 11.84 8.09 -4.65
CA ASN A 185 12.36 7.57 -3.36
C ASN A 185 11.42 7.80 -2.15
N ALA A 186 10.52 8.79 -2.21
CA ALA A 186 9.52 9.03 -1.17
C ALA A 186 8.36 8.02 -1.18
N ASN A 187 8.08 7.42 -2.34
CA ASN A 187 6.99 6.47 -2.58
C ASN A 187 7.53 5.02 -2.72
N LEU A 188 8.81 4.83 -2.43
CA LEU A 188 9.49 3.54 -2.40
C LEU A 188 9.98 3.29 -0.98
N THR A 189 9.73 2.10 -0.46
CA THR A 189 10.12 1.70 0.90
C THR A 189 10.92 0.41 0.86
N TRP A 190 11.93 0.32 1.72
CA TRP A 190 12.62 -0.94 2.00
C TRP A 190 11.94 -1.63 3.17
N ASN A 191 11.44 -2.84 2.92
CA ASN A 191 10.84 -3.68 3.93
C ASN A 191 11.86 -4.70 4.46
N ASP A 192 12.27 -4.56 5.72
CA ASP A 192 13.25 -5.46 6.34
C ASP A 192 12.74 -6.88 6.55
N GLU A 193 11.43 -7.09 6.58
CA GLU A 193 10.82 -8.40 6.77
C GLU A 193 10.74 -9.19 5.46
N THR A 194 10.29 -8.55 4.37
CA THR A 194 10.22 -9.20 3.05
C THR A 194 11.52 -9.11 2.27
N LYS A 195 12.50 -8.34 2.77
CA LYS A 195 13.80 -8.08 2.13
C LYS A 195 13.65 -7.57 0.69
N GLY A 196 12.69 -6.67 0.48
CA GLY A 196 12.40 -6.15 -0.85
C GLY A 196 11.82 -4.74 -0.83
N ILE A 197 11.78 -4.13 -2.01
CA ILE A 197 11.12 -2.85 -2.22
C ILE A 197 9.61 -3.02 -2.27
N MET A 198 8.92 -2.17 -1.53
CA MET A 198 7.48 -1.94 -1.63
C MET A 198 7.18 -0.54 -2.17
N VAL A 199 6.18 -0.49 -3.04
CA VAL A 199 5.64 0.74 -3.65
C VAL A 199 4.41 1.18 -2.86
N ILE A 200 4.33 2.48 -2.55
CA ILE A 200 3.26 3.10 -1.77
C ILE A 200 2.72 4.34 -2.48
N ASP A 201 1.55 4.82 -2.05
CA ASP A 201 0.95 6.08 -2.48
C ASP A 201 0.47 6.11 -3.95
N PHE A 202 -0.61 5.39 -4.23
CA PHE A 202 -1.16 5.17 -5.57
C PHE A 202 -2.17 6.25 -6.04
N HIS A 203 -2.15 7.44 -5.44
CA HIS A 203 -3.15 8.49 -5.73
C HIS A 203 -3.12 9.05 -7.16
N LEU A 204 -2.03 8.87 -7.91
CA LEU A 204 -1.91 9.22 -9.33
C LEU A 204 -1.93 7.99 -10.24
N SER A 205 -2.09 6.81 -9.66
CA SER A 205 -1.98 5.56 -10.40
C SER A 205 -3.26 5.24 -11.15
N PHE A 206 -3.11 4.49 -12.24
CA PHE A 206 -4.24 4.06 -13.05
C PHE A 206 -4.00 2.66 -13.61
N VAL A 207 -5.08 1.96 -13.95
CA VAL A 207 -5.00 0.69 -14.67
C VAL A 207 -5.17 0.94 -16.15
N TYR A 208 -4.18 0.55 -16.94
CA TYR A 208 -4.25 0.51 -18.39
C TYR A 208 -4.60 -0.89 -18.87
N ALA A 209 -5.31 -0.98 -19.98
CA ALA A 209 -5.45 -2.24 -20.69
C ALA A 209 -4.05 -2.68 -21.12
N ALA A 210 -3.57 -3.83 -20.59
CA ALA A 210 -2.32 -4.39 -21.04
C ALA A 210 -2.36 -4.49 -22.57
N PRO A 211 -1.31 -4.05 -23.31
CA PRO A 211 -1.25 -4.30 -24.73
C PRO A 211 -1.42 -5.81 -24.91
N LYS A 212 -2.41 -6.22 -25.71
CA LYS A 212 -2.60 -7.63 -26.05
C LYS A 212 -1.24 -8.15 -26.49
N LYS A 213 -0.74 -9.22 -25.84
CA LYS A 213 0.46 -9.88 -26.33
C LYS A 213 0.21 -10.22 -27.79
N ALA A 214 0.97 -9.60 -28.70
CA ALA A 214 0.93 -9.97 -30.10
C ALA A 214 1.15 -11.49 -30.16
N ARG A 215 0.15 -12.23 -30.62
CA ARG A 215 0.33 -13.65 -30.88
C ARG A 215 1.08 -13.73 -32.20
N VAL A 216 2.30 -14.26 -32.15
CA VAL A 216 3.00 -14.66 -33.36
C VAL A 216 2.41 -16.00 -33.78
N VAL A 217 1.73 -16.01 -34.92
CA VAL A 217 1.23 -17.24 -35.55
C VAL A 217 2.14 -17.55 -36.73
N GLU A 218 2.64 -18.79 -36.80
CA GLU A 218 3.31 -19.29 -38.00
C GLU A 218 2.26 -19.59 -39.06
N GLU A 219 2.24 -18.81 -40.13
CA GLU A 219 1.46 -19.11 -41.33
C GLU A 219 2.34 -19.79 -42.39
N ARG A 220 1.69 -20.59 -43.24
CA ARG A 220 2.32 -21.20 -44.40
C ARG A 220 1.72 -20.64 -45.67
N ASP A 221 2.57 -20.20 -46.59
CA ASP A 221 2.13 -19.81 -47.93
C ASP A 221 1.77 -21.04 -48.79
N MET A 222 1.16 -20.78 -49.94
CA MET A 222 0.77 -21.81 -50.91
C MET A 222 1.97 -22.57 -51.53
N THR A 223 3.20 -22.11 -51.29
CA THR A 223 4.46 -22.74 -51.71
C THR A 223 5.17 -23.49 -50.57
N GLY A 224 4.61 -23.50 -49.36
CA GLY A 224 5.15 -24.18 -48.19
C GLY A 224 6.15 -23.37 -47.36
N GLY A 225 6.36 -22.08 -47.66
CA GLY A 225 7.17 -21.17 -46.86
C GLY A 225 6.48 -20.81 -45.55
N VAL A 226 7.20 -20.91 -44.43
CA VAL A 226 6.72 -20.52 -43.10
C VAL A 226 7.11 -19.08 -42.82
N TYR A 227 6.15 -18.24 -42.42
CA TYR A 227 6.41 -16.88 -41.97
C TYR A 227 5.60 -16.53 -40.72
N ASN A 228 6.14 -15.59 -39.93
CA ASN A 228 5.55 -15.16 -38.67
C ASN A 228 4.59 -13.99 -38.91
N VAL A 229 3.34 -14.12 -38.48
CA VAL A 229 2.34 -13.05 -38.50
C VAL A 229 2.08 -12.59 -37.07
N CYS A 230 2.29 -11.30 -36.82
CA CYS A 230 1.85 -10.66 -35.58
C CYS A 230 0.37 -10.33 -35.67
N ILE A 231 -0.44 -10.98 -34.83
CA ILE A 231 -1.88 -10.67 -34.70
C ILE A 231 -2.09 -9.87 -33.42
N VAL A 232 -2.74 -8.70 -33.56
CA VAL A 232 -3.15 -7.79 -32.48
C VAL A 232 -4.55 -8.08 -31.96
#